data_AF-A0A518A374-F1
#
_entry.id   AF-A0A518A374-F1
#
_cell.length_a   1.000
_cell.length_b   1.000
_cell.length_c   1.000
_cell.angle_alpha   90.00
_cell.angle_beta   90.00
_cell.angle_gamma   90.00
#
_symmetry.space_group_name_H-M   'P 1'
#
loop_
_entity.id
_entity.type
_entity.pdbx_description
1 polymer ?
#
loop_
_entity_poly.entity_id
_entity_poly.type
_entity_poly.pdbx_seq_one_letter_code
_entity_poly.pdbx_strand_id
1 'polypeptide(L)'
;MEISMASGRRLVCCLALFIFTVSLPACGGPPSMPPPTDSEQSEVAQKSIDDFIAAARKEPKQAAQKLSILMESLEAYASEFQGPYVELRDEAKKLLDMYQNSAAKEKIDAQLDVFKQKSDALSGGASAE
;
A
#
# COMPACT_ATOMS: atom_id res chain seq x y z
N MET A 1 -29.80 30.27 24.00
CA MET A 1 -28.59 31.11 24.00
C MET A 1 -27.75 30.65 25.18
N GLU A 2 -26.80 29.74 24.95
CA GLU A 2 -25.39 30.04 24.59
C GLU A 2 -24.66 30.60 25.83
N ILE A 3 -23.50 30.10 26.29
CA ILE A 3 -22.30 29.61 25.61
C ILE A 3 -21.60 28.55 26.50
N SER A 4 -21.01 27.56 25.83
CA SER A 4 -20.31 26.39 26.36
C SER A 4 -18.93 26.73 26.96
N MET A 5 -18.60 26.18 28.13
CA MET A 5 -17.25 26.13 28.73
C MET A 5 -16.86 24.66 28.96
N ALA A 6 -15.76 24.20 28.35
CA ALA A 6 -15.00 23.05 28.86
C ALA A 6 -13.56 23.06 28.33
N SER A 7 -12.67 23.53 29.19
CA SER A 7 -11.22 23.61 29.07
C SER A 7 -10.52 22.23 29.06
N GLY A 8 -9.35 22.17 28.41
CA GLY A 8 -8.15 21.59 29.05
C GLY A 8 -7.93 20.07 29.09
N ARG A 9 -8.00 19.34 27.96
CA ARG A 9 -7.57 17.91 27.88
C ARG A 9 -6.66 17.59 26.69
N ARG A 10 -5.56 18.33 26.51
CA ARG A 10 -4.58 18.04 25.44
C ARG A 10 -3.11 17.88 25.89
N LEU A 11 -2.79 17.89 27.19
CA LEU A 11 -1.38 18.00 27.63
C LEU A 11 -0.84 16.88 28.55
N VAL A 12 -1.56 15.78 28.78
CA VAL A 12 -1.17 14.78 29.80
C VAL A 12 -1.28 13.34 29.26
N CYS A 13 -0.52 13.00 28.21
CA CYS A 13 -0.25 11.60 27.87
C CYS A 13 1.19 11.36 27.36
N CYS A 14 2.04 12.40 27.28
CA CYS A 14 3.36 12.32 26.66
C CYS A 14 4.52 11.87 27.58
N LEU A 15 4.32 11.34 28.79
CA LEU A 15 5.49 11.26 29.71
C LEU A 15 5.68 10.03 30.61
N ALA A 16 4.93 8.92 30.50
CA ALA A 16 4.93 7.97 31.61
C ALA A 16 5.31 6.49 31.38
N LEU A 17 5.46 5.93 30.16
CA LEU A 17 5.39 4.45 30.11
C LEU A 17 6.42 3.58 29.40
N PHE A 18 7.42 4.01 28.64
CA PHE A 18 8.38 3.02 28.11
C PHE A 18 9.84 3.51 28.09
N ILE A 19 10.29 3.97 29.25
CA ILE A 19 11.68 3.74 29.67
C ILE A 19 11.70 2.33 30.28
N PHE A 20 11.98 1.30 29.47
CA PHE A 20 12.50 0.02 29.97
C PHE A 20 13.25 -0.72 28.85
N THR A 21 14.55 -0.44 28.80
CA THR A 21 15.63 -1.42 28.64
C THR A 21 15.47 -2.53 27.57
N VAL A 22 16.15 -2.35 26.44
CA VAL A 22 17.13 -3.36 25.99
C VAL A 22 18.34 -2.62 25.42
N SER A 23 19.39 -2.53 26.24
CA SER A 23 20.74 -2.25 25.79
C SER A 23 21.28 -3.49 25.07
N LEU A 24 21.67 -3.34 23.81
CA LEU A 24 22.66 -4.19 23.15
C LEU A 24 23.74 -3.27 22.57
N PRO A 25 25.02 -3.45 22.94
CA PRO A 25 26.10 -2.64 22.42
C PRO A 25 26.45 -3.15 21.02
N ALA A 26 25.98 -2.46 19.98
CA ALA A 26 26.44 -2.68 18.62
C ALA A 26 27.11 -1.40 18.11
N CYS A 27 28.43 -1.51 18.02
CA CYS A 27 29.36 -0.58 17.45
C CYS A 27 29.03 -0.32 15.96
N GLY A 28 29.20 0.94 15.52
CA GLY A 28 29.57 1.21 14.12
C GLY A 28 28.49 1.85 13.23
N GLY A 29 28.44 3.18 13.25
CA GLY A 29 27.98 4.03 12.14
C GLY A 29 26.51 3.92 11.74
N PRO A 30 25.93 4.94 11.07
CA PRO A 30 24.70 4.71 10.34
C PRO A 30 25.00 3.63 9.28
N PRO A 31 24.27 2.50 9.22
CA PRO A 31 24.37 1.66 8.05
C PRO A 31 23.96 2.57 6.89
N SER A 32 24.87 2.74 5.93
CA SER A 32 24.48 3.10 4.58
C SER A 32 23.57 1.96 4.16
N MET A 33 22.27 2.12 4.45
CA MET A 33 21.25 1.17 4.06
C MET A 33 21.37 1.14 2.54
N PRO A 34 21.83 0.02 1.94
CA PRO A 34 21.90 -0.06 0.49
C PRO A 34 20.50 0.29 -0.04
N PRO A 35 20.40 0.92 -1.23
CA PRO A 35 19.11 1.14 -1.84
C PRO A 35 18.35 -0.20 -1.83
N PRO A 36 17.04 -0.19 -1.48
CA PRO A 36 16.27 -1.43 -1.38
C PRO A 36 16.42 -2.19 -2.68
N THR A 37 16.88 -3.43 -2.55
CA THR A 37 17.09 -4.33 -3.69
C THR A 37 15.76 -4.50 -4.43
N ASP A 38 15.78 -4.71 -5.76
CA ASP A 38 14.58 -4.91 -6.59
C ASP A 38 13.55 -5.89 -5.98
N SER A 39 14.03 -6.93 -5.30
CA SER A 39 13.21 -7.91 -4.59
C SER A 39 12.43 -7.32 -3.41
N GLU A 40 13.03 -6.44 -2.59
CA GLU A 40 12.33 -5.80 -1.46
C GLU A 40 11.24 -4.84 -1.95
N GLN A 41 11.48 -4.13 -3.05
CA GLN A 41 10.47 -3.25 -3.64
C GLN A 41 9.29 -4.05 -4.22
N SER A 42 9.59 -5.19 -4.84
CA SER A 42 8.58 -6.12 -5.36
C SER A 42 7.67 -6.67 -4.26
N GLU A 43 8.24 -7.06 -3.12
CA GLU A 43 7.48 -7.55 -1.96
C GLU A 43 6.59 -6.46 -1.35
N VAL A 44 7.10 -5.22 -1.23
CA VAL A 44 6.33 -4.09 -0.72
C VAL A 44 5.17 -3.74 -1.66
N ALA A 45 5.40 -3.77 -2.98
CA ALA A 45 4.36 -3.54 -3.98
C ALA A 45 3.28 -4.62 -3.90
N GLN A 46 3.66 -5.89 -3.89
CA GLN A 46 2.72 -7.01 -3.73
C GLN A 46 1.89 -6.89 -2.46
N LYS A 47 2.54 -6.62 -1.33
CA LYS A 47 1.84 -6.48 -0.04
C LYS A 47 0.82 -5.35 -0.11
N SER A 48 1.20 -4.20 -0.66
CA SER A 48 0.29 -3.06 -0.84
C SER A 48 -0.91 -3.40 -1.72
N ILE A 49 -0.70 -4.22 -2.75
CA ILE A 49 -1.77 -4.70 -3.64
C ILE A 49 -2.69 -5.69 -2.92
N ASP A 50 -2.14 -6.67 -2.18
CA ASP A 50 -2.96 -7.65 -1.46
C ASP A 50 -3.78 -6.99 -0.34
N ASP A 51 -3.17 -6.07 0.42
CA ASP A 51 -3.86 -5.24 1.41
C ASP A 51 -4.98 -4.40 0.75
N PHE A 52 -4.72 -3.82 -0.43
CA PHE A 52 -5.76 -3.14 -1.19
C PHE A 52 -6.89 -4.09 -1.59
N ILE A 53 -6.61 -5.27 -2.14
CA ILE A 53 -7.64 -6.22 -2.60
C ILE A 53 -8.48 -6.70 -1.41
N ALA A 54 -7.84 -7.03 -0.29
CA ALA A 54 -8.52 -7.41 0.93
C ALA A 54 -9.43 -6.27 1.45
N ALA A 55 -8.94 -5.03 1.43
CA ALA A 55 -9.72 -3.86 1.80
C ALA A 55 -10.86 -3.59 0.80
N ALA A 56 -10.64 -3.74 -0.49
CA ALA A 56 -11.62 -3.49 -1.55
C ALA A 56 -12.79 -4.46 -1.50
N ARG A 57 -12.54 -5.73 -1.15
CA ARG A 57 -13.60 -6.73 -0.94
C ARG A 57 -14.42 -6.47 0.32
N LYS A 58 -13.79 -5.96 1.38
CA LYS A 58 -14.47 -5.60 2.65
C LYS A 58 -15.23 -4.28 2.54
N GLU A 59 -14.65 -3.30 1.87
CA GLU A 59 -15.09 -1.91 1.83
C GLU A 59 -15.10 -1.35 0.39
N PRO A 60 -15.94 -1.90 -0.51
CA PRO A 60 -15.91 -1.56 -1.93
C PRO A 60 -16.21 -0.07 -2.21
N LYS A 61 -16.91 0.60 -1.29
CA LYS A 61 -17.19 2.05 -1.38
C LYS A 61 -15.93 2.91 -1.21
N GLN A 62 -14.92 2.42 -0.49
CA GLN A 62 -13.65 3.11 -0.29
C GLN A 62 -12.57 2.65 -1.27
N ALA A 63 -12.85 1.60 -2.06
CA ALA A 63 -11.87 0.97 -2.94
C ALA A 63 -11.37 1.94 -4.01
N ALA A 64 -12.23 2.76 -4.61
CA ALA A 64 -11.81 3.75 -5.62
C ALA A 64 -10.74 4.71 -5.08
N GLN A 65 -10.97 5.27 -3.89
CA GLN A 65 -10.03 6.20 -3.25
C GLN A 65 -8.72 5.49 -2.86
N LYS A 66 -8.81 4.29 -2.26
CA LYS A 66 -7.62 3.50 -1.90
C LYS A 66 -6.81 3.10 -3.13
N LEU A 67 -7.49 2.78 -4.24
CA LEU A 67 -6.84 2.43 -5.51
C LEU A 67 -6.14 3.62 -6.14
N SER A 68 -6.72 4.84 -6.05
CA SER A 68 -6.04 6.05 -6.53
C SER A 68 -4.71 6.30 -5.82
N ILE A 69 -4.64 6.05 -4.51
CA ILE A 69 -3.37 6.16 -3.75
C ILE A 69 -2.38 5.08 -4.19
N LEU A 70 -2.84 3.83 -4.33
CA LEU A 70 -2.00 2.74 -4.81
C LEU A 70 -1.46 3.02 -6.22
N MET A 71 -2.29 3.64 -7.06
CA MET A 71 -1.93 4.02 -8.42
C MET A 71 -0.74 4.97 -8.49
N GLU A 72 -0.62 5.92 -7.56
CA GLU A 72 0.56 6.81 -7.49
C GLU A 72 1.86 6.01 -7.32
N SER A 73 1.82 4.96 -6.48
CA SER A 73 2.95 4.04 -6.33
C SER A 73 3.19 3.18 -7.56
N LEU A 74 2.13 2.63 -8.17
CA LEU A 74 2.24 1.81 -9.38
C LEU A 74 2.77 2.60 -10.59
N GLU A 75 2.45 3.89 -10.68
CA GLU A 75 2.98 4.76 -11.73
C GLU A 75 4.48 5.03 -11.54
N ALA A 76 4.96 5.15 -10.30
CA ALA A 76 6.38 5.21 -10.00
C ALA A 76 7.08 3.90 -10.41
N TYR A 77 6.57 2.75 -9.96
CA TYR A 77 7.16 1.44 -10.29
C TYR A 77 7.15 1.16 -11.80
N ALA A 78 6.06 1.49 -12.51
CA ALA A 78 5.98 1.33 -13.96
C ALA A 78 6.97 2.22 -14.72
N SER A 79 7.31 3.38 -14.16
CA SER A 79 8.29 4.30 -14.75
C SER A 79 9.73 3.85 -14.51
N GLU A 80 10.01 3.29 -13.33
CA GLU A 80 11.35 2.85 -12.92
C GLU A 80 11.71 1.47 -13.48
N PHE A 81 10.83 0.47 -13.33
CA PHE A 81 11.13 -0.94 -13.64
C PHE A 81 10.53 -1.42 -14.97
N GLN A 82 9.55 -0.69 -15.50
CA GLN A 82 8.86 -1.03 -16.76
C GLN A 82 8.28 -2.46 -16.76
N GLY A 83 8.01 -3.02 -17.96
CA GLY A 83 7.57 -4.40 -18.16
C GLY A 83 6.33 -4.79 -17.33
N PRO A 84 6.43 -5.77 -16.42
CA PRO A 84 5.28 -6.29 -15.66
C PRO A 84 4.61 -5.23 -14.78
N TYR A 85 5.34 -4.20 -14.33
CA TYR A 85 4.76 -3.08 -13.57
C TYR A 85 3.89 -2.16 -14.44
N VAL A 86 4.17 -2.06 -15.74
CA VAL A 86 3.33 -1.33 -16.70
C VAL A 86 2.00 -2.04 -16.88
N GLU A 87 2.03 -3.37 -17.06
CA GLU A 87 0.81 -4.18 -17.13
C GLU A 87 -0.02 -4.06 -15.83
N LEU A 88 0.65 -4.12 -14.68
CA LEU A 88 0.01 -4.00 -13.38
C LEU A 88 -0.68 -2.63 -13.21
N ARG A 89 0.00 -1.54 -13.59
CA ARG A 89 -0.58 -0.19 -13.63
C ARG A 89 -1.79 -0.12 -14.54
N ASP A 90 -1.73 -0.73 -15.73
CA ASP A 90 -2.84 -0.68 -16.69
C ASP A 90 -4.06 -1.47 -16.21
N GLU A 91 -3.87 -2.61 -15.54
CA GLU A 91 -4.97 -3.32 -14.87
C GLU A 91 -5.55 -2.53 -13.69
N ALA A 92 -4.71 -1.81 -12.92
CA ALA A 92 -5.18 -0.90 -11.88
C ALA A 92 -6.01 0.26 -12.47
N LYS A 93 -5.60 0.82 -13.61
CA LYS A 93 -6.36 1.85 -14.35
C LYS A 93 -7.74 1.35 -14.77
N LYS A 94 -7.81 0.13 -15.34
CA LYS A 94 -9.09 -0.50 -15.69
C LYS A 94 -9.98 -0.70 -14.47
N LEU A 95 -9.42 -1.18 -13.37
CA LEU A 95 -10.16 -1.39 -12.13
C LEU A 95 -10.69 -0.05 -11.56
N LEU A 96 -9.90 1.02 -11.62
CA LEU A 96 -10.33 2.35 -11.19
C LEU A 96 -11.48 2.87 -12.04
N ASP A 97 -11.39 2.72 -13.36
CA ASP A 97 -12.48 3.07 -14.29
C ASP A 97 -13.76 2.31 -13.96
N MET A 98 -13.67 1.00 -13.67
CA MET A 98 -14.84 0.21 -13.26
C MET A 98 -15.48 0.72 -11.97
N TYR A 99 -14.68 1.13 -10.98
CA TYR A 99 -15.20 1.74 -9.76
C TYR A 99 -15.87 3.09 -10.01
N GLN A 100 -15.26 3.94 -10.85
CA GLN A 100 -15.80 5.26 -11.18
C GLN A 100 -17.11 5.18 -11.98
N ASN A 101 -17.20 4.21 -12.89
CA ASN A 101 -18.41 3.95 -13.68
C ASN A 101 -19.45 3.10 -12.93
N SER A 102 -19.22 2.78 -11.64
CA SER A 102 -20.13 1.95 -10.83
C SER A 102 -20.47 0.62 -11.51
N ALA A 103 -19.46 -0.05 -12.08
CA ALA A 103 -19.62 -1.36 -12.70
C ALA A 103 -20.21 -2.38 -11.71
N ALA A 104 -20.84 -3.42 -12.26
CA ALA A 104 -21.41 -4.50 -11.45
C ALA A 104 -20.34 -5.13 -10.54
N LYS A 105 -20.70 -5.39 -9.28
CA LYS A 105 -19.79 -5.96 -8.26
C LYS A 105 -19.08 -7.22 -8.75
N GLU A 106 -19.77 -8.09 -9.49
CA GLU A 106 -19.18 -9.32 -10.04
C GLU A 106 -18.04 -9.04 -11.04
N LYS A 107 -18.17 -7.99 -11.86
CA LYS A 107 -17.11 -7.57 -12.79
C LYS A 107 -15.91 -7.00 -12.03
N ILE A 108 -16.18 -6.23 -10.97
CA ILE A 108 -15.14 -5.67 -10.09
C ILE A 108 -14.41 -6.81 -9.35
N ASP A 109 -15.12 -7.78 -8.78
CA ASP A 109 -14.52 -8.95 -8.11
C ASP A 109 -13.67 -9.76 -9.10
N ALA A 110 -14.13 -9.99 -10.34
CA ALA A 110 -13.35 -10.67 -11.37
C ALA A 110 -12.08 -9.88 -11.75
N GLN A 111 -12.18 -8.56 -11.89
CA GLN A 111 -11.04 -7.69 -12.20
C GLN A 111 -10.05 -7.63 -11.03
N LEU A 112 -10.50 -7.68 -9.78
CA LEU A 112 -9.65 -7.80 -8.60
C LEU A 112 -8.86 -9.12 -8.59
N ASP A 113 -9.45 -10.21 -9.07
CA ASP A 113 -8.77 -11.51 -9.20
C ASP A 113 -7.67 -11.46 -10.27
N VAL A 114 -7.96 -10.87 -11.44
CA VAL A 114 -6.96 -10.64 -12.50
C VAL A 114 -5.82 -9.75 -11.97
N PHE A 115 -6.16 -8.68 -11.25
CA PHE A 115 -5.19 -7.78 -10.65
C PHE A 115 -4.31 -8.50 -9.63
N LYS A 116 -4.89 -9.38 -8.79
CA LYS A 116 -4.14 -10.24 -7.87
C LYS A 116 -3.17 -11.16 -8.63
N GLN A 117 -3.66 -11.84 -9.66
CA GLN A 117 -2.85 -12.78 -10.44
C GLN A 117 -1.63 -12.10 -11.08
N LYS A 118 -1.83 -10.90 -11.64
CA LYS A 118 -0.74 -10.10 -12.22
C LYS A 118 0.24 -9.64 -11.16
N SER A 119 -0.25 -9.27 -9.98
CA SER A 119 0.59 -8.95 -8.82
C SER A 119 1.42 -10.15 -8.37
N ASP A 120 0.82 -11.34 -8.26
CA ASP A 120 1.51 -12.57 -7.84
C ASP A 120 2.65 -12.94 -8.80
N ALA A 121 2.43 -12.74 -10.10
CA ALA A 121 3.41 -12.99 -11.15
C ALA A 121 4.68 -12.10 -11.05
N LEU A 122 4.62 -10.93 -10.41
CA LEU A 122 5.79 -10.08 -10.20
C LEU A 122 6.86 -10.75 -9.31
N SER A 123 6.46 -11.43 -8.24
CA SER A 123 7.40 -12.13 -7.33
C SER A 123 7.91 -13.44 -7.93
N GLY A 124 7.11 -14.10 -8.78
CA GLY A 124 7.54 -15.28 -9.53
C GLY A 124 8.50 -14.98 -10.68
N GLY A 125 8.44 -13.78 -11.27
CA GLY A 125 9.30 -13.33 -12.37
C GLY A 125 10.63 -12.72 -11.94
N ALA A 126 10.69 -12.09 -10.76
CA ALA A 126 11.91 -11.46 -10.23
C ALA A 126 13.01 -12.44 -9.76
N SER A 127 12.76 -13.75 -9.83
CA SER A 127 13.72 -14.81 -9.44
C SER A 127 14.41 -15.48 -10.64
N ALA A 128 14.27 -14.95 -11.86
CA ALA A 128 14.81 -15.55 -13.08
C ALA A 128 15.72 -14.60 -13.87
N GLU A 129 16.73 -14.04 -13.22
CA GLU A 129 17.95 -13.52 -13.88
C GLU A 129 19.20 -13.94 -13.10
#